data_AF-A0A7R8WPF4-F1
#
_entry.id   AF-A0A7R8WPF4-F1
#
_cell.length_a   1.000
_cell.length_b   1.000
_cell.length_c   1.000
_cell.angle_alpha   90.00
_cell.angle_beta   90.00
_cell.angle_gamma   90.00
#
_symmetry.space_group_name_H-M   'P 1'
#
loop_
_entity.id
_entity.type
_entity.pdbx_description
1 polymer ?
#
loop_
_entity_poly.entity_id
_entity_poly.type
_entity_poly.pdbx_seq_one_letter_code
_entity_poly.pdbx_strand_id
1 'polypeptide(L)'
;VAMNILNNGRFGMGAALAGTMKKAIEIAVDHASNRVQFGSKINTFGAIQEKIARMAMLHYVTESMAYVVAANMDMGNKDYQIEAAISKDKRVKR
;
A
#
# COMPACT_ATOMS: atom_id res chain seq x y z
N VAL A 1 -25.06 10.24 11.65
CA VAL A 1 -23.83 10.48 12.45
C VAL A 1 -22.83 9.32 12.37
N ALA A 2 -23.25 8.05 12.55
CA ALA A 2 -22.34 6.89 12.48
C ALA A 2 -21.57 6.72 11.14
N MET A 3 -22.21 6.99 9.99
CA MET A 3 -21.58 6.84 8.67
C MET A 3 -20.41 7.82 8.42
N ASN A 4 -20.49 9.05 8.95
CA ASN A 4 -19.41 10.04 8.80
C ASN A 4 -18.18 9.67 9.66
N ILE A 5 -18.40 9.10 10.84
CA ILE A 5 -17.33 8.62 11.72
C ILE A 5 -16.63 7.42 11.08
N LEU A 6 -17.40 6.49 10.49
CA LEU A 6 -16.83 5.34 9.78
C LEU A 6 -16.03 5.75 8.54
N ASN A 7 -16.51 6.75 7.79
CA ASN A 7 -15.79 7.28 6.62
C ASN A 7 -14.47 7.94 7.01
N ASN A 8 -14.42 8.70 8.11
CA ASN A 8 -13.16 9.22 8.67
C ASN A 8 -12.23 8.10 9.15
N GLY A 9 -12.77 7.08 9.83
CA GLY A 9 -11.98 5.93 10.29
C GLY A 9 -11.39 5.08 9.16
N ARG A 10 -12.06 5.02 7.99
CA ARG A 10 -11.54 4.32 6.80
C ARG A 10 -10.28 4.96 6.24
N PHE A 11 -10.22 6.29 6.22
CA PHE A 11 -9.04 7.02 5.78
C PHE A 11 -7.83 6.72 6.69
N GLY A 12 -8.02 6.76 8.02
CA GLY A 12 -6.96 6.46 8.98
C GLY A 12 -6.39 5.04 8.85
N MET A 13 -7.25 4.05 8.55
CA MET A 13 -6.80 2.68 8.27
C MET A 13 -5.98 2.57 6.97
N GLY A 14 -6.36 3.29 5.92
CA GLY A 14 -5.61 3.31 4.65
C GLY A 14 -4.18 3.85 4.82
N ALA A 15 -4.03 4.94 5.58
CA ALA A 15 -2.73 5.52 5.90
C ALA A 15 -1.85 4.58 6.75
N ALA A 16 -2.43 3.93 7.77
CA ALA A 16 -1.71 2.97 8.61
C ALA A 16 -1.19 1.77 7.79
N LEU A 17 -2.02 1.25 6.88
CA LEU A 17 -1.64 0.15 5.98
C LEU A 17 -0.55 0.56 4.97
N ALA A 18 -0.56 1.80 4.48
CA ALA A 18 0.51 2.31 3.63
C ALA A 18 1.85 2.31 4.38
N GLY A 19 1.86 2.76 5.64
CA GLY A 19 3.04 2.73 6.50
C GLY A 19 3.56 1.30 6.77
N THR A 20 2.67 0.35 7.06
CA THR A 20 3.08 -1.05 7.30
C THR A 20 3.65 -1.69 6.04
N MET A 21 3.09 -1.42 4.86
CA MET A 21 3.63 -1.89 3.58
C MET A 21 5.03 -1.33 3.31
N LYS A 22 5.28 -0.05 3.58
CA LYS A 22 6.61 0.55 3.46
C LYS A 22 7.62 -0.18 4.34
N LYS A 23 7.26 -0.44 5.60
CA LYS A 23 8.17 -1.15 6.52
C LYS A 23 8.41 -2.59 6.10
N ALA A 24 7.40 -3.28 5.58
CA ALA A 24 7.54 -4.62 5.05
C ALA A 24 8.48 -4.67 3.83
N ILE A 25 8.41 -3.66 2.94
CA ILE A 25 9.32 -3.54 1.80
C ILE A 25 10.77 -3.32 2.27
N GLU A 26 11.00 -2.43 3.23
CA GLU A 26 12.35 -2.21 3.79
C GLU A 26 12.96 -3.51 4.34
N ILE A 27 12.20 -4.26 5.13
CA ILE A 27 12.65 -5.55 5.69
C ILE A 27 12.92 -6.56 4.57
N ALA A 28 12.06 -6.61 3.55
CA ALA A 28 12.23 -7.53 2.43
C ALA A 28 13.49 -7.20 1.60
N VAL A 29 13.77 -5.91 1.37
CA VAL A 29 14.95 -5.44 0.63
C VAL A 29 16.23 -5.69 1.42
N ASP A 30 16.22 -5.42 2.72
CA ASP A 30 17.35 -5.70 3.61
C ASP A 30 17.66 -7.21 3.64
N HIS A 31 16.63 -8.04 3.81
CA HIS A 31 16.78 -9.49 3.75
C HIS A 31 17.33 -9.95 2.38
N ALA A 32 16.83 -9.36 1.29
CA ALA A 32 17.28 -9.70 -0.06
C ALA A 32 18.75 -9.34 -0.33
N SER A 33 19.24 -8.29 0.34
CA SER A 33 20.61 -7.77 0.17
C SER A 33 21.64 -8.48 1.05
N ASN A 34 21.21 -8.97 2.21
CA ASN A 34 22.06 -9.64 3.19
C ASN A 34 22.09 -11.17 3.04
N ARG A 35 21.02 -11.77 2.50
CA ARG A 35 20.92 -13.24 2.38
C ARG A 35 21.64 -13.74 1.12
N VAL A 36 22.60 -14.64 1.33
CA VAL A 36 23.27 -15.42 0.28
C VAL A 36 22.70 -16.83 0.27
N GLN A 37 22.30 -17.32 -0.90
CA GLN A 37 21.81 -18.68 -1.13
C GLN A 37 22.18 -19.11 -2.55
N PHE A 38 22.43 -20.41 -2.77
CA PHE A 38 22.86 -20.93 -4.08
C PHE A 38 24.12 -20.22 -4.63
N GLY A 39 25.03 -19.81 -3.73
CA GLY A 39 26.29 -19.14 -4.09
C GLY A 39 26.15 -17.69 -4.54
N SER A 40 24.99 -17.06 -4.41
CA SER A 40 24.77 -15.64 -4.76
C SER A 40 23.77 -14.95 -3.82
N LYS A 41 23.76 -13.62 -3.82
CA LYS A 41 22.76 -12.87 -3.05
C LYS A 41 21.38 -13.10 -3.64
N ILE A 42 20.35 -13.20 -2.80
CA ILE A 42 19.02 -13.55 -3.32
C ILE A 42 18.38 -12.45 -4.18
N ASN A 43 18.91 -11.22 -4.12
CA ASN A 43 18.50 -10.11 -4.98
C ASN A 43 18.82 -10.33 -6.47
N THR A 44 19.68 -11.29 -6.85
CA THR A 44 19.96 -11.60 -8.27
C THR A 44 18.95 -12.56 -8.88
N PHE A 45 18.10 -13.22 -8.07
CA PHE A 45 17.06 -14.11 -8.59
C PHE A 45 15.85 -13.31 -9.06
N GLY A 46 15.45 -13.49 -10.32
CA GLY A 46 14.31 -12.78 -10.92
C GLY A 46 13.01 -12.95 -10.15
N ALA A 47 12.78 -14.10 -9.51
CA ALA A 47 11.60 -14.33 -8.67
C ALA A 47 11.54 -13.41 -7.43
N ILE A 48 12.68 -13.05 -6.85
CA ILE A 48 12.76 -12.10 -5.73
C ILE A 48 12.57 -10.66 -6.23
N GLN A 49 13.19 -10.33 -7.37
CA GLN A 49 13.04 -9.03 -8.02
C GLN A 49 11.57 -8.76 -8.38
N GLU A 50 10.86 -9.72 -8.96
CA GLU A 50 9.43 -9.58 -9.28
C GLU A 50 8.59 -9.36 -8.02
N LYS A 51 8.87 -10.08 -6.92
CA LYS A 51 8.15 -9.91 -5.65
C LYS A 51 8.34 -8.51 -5.08
N ILE A 52 9.59 -8.02 -5.01
CA ILE A 52 9.90 -6.68 -4.49
C ILE A 52 9.27 -5.62 -5.40
N ALA A 53 9.37 -5.77 -6.72
CA ALA A 53 8.74 -4.85 -7.67
C ALA A 53 7.22 -4.80 -7.49
N ARG A 54 6.54 -5.95 -7.35
CA ARG A 54 5.10 -6.00 -7.08
C ARG A 54 4.73 -5.36 -5.75
N MET A 55 5.51 -5.58 -4.69
CA MET A 55 5.28 -4.93 -3.40
C MET A 55 5.40 -3.41 -3.51
N ALA A 56 6.44 -2.90 -4.19
CA ALA A 56 6.66 -1.48 -4.41
C ALA A 56 5.52 -0.84 -5.22
N MET A 57 5.10 -1.49 -6.31
CA MET A 57 3.96 -1.03 -7.12
C MET A 57 2.67 -0.96 -6.30
N LEU A 58 2.37 -2.00 -5.51
CA LEU A 58 1.17 -2.02 -4.67
C LEU A 58 1.19 -0.92 -3.61
N HIS A 59 2.34 -0.70 -2.98
CA HIS A 59 2.53 0.37 -2.00
C HIS A 59 2.30 1.75 -2.64
N TYR A 60 2.97 2.04 -3.77
CA TYR A 60 2.85 3.31 -4.47
C TYR A 60 1.40 3.62 -4.87
N VAL A 61 0.68 2.64 -5.40
CA VAL A 61 -0.74 2.82 -5.75
C VAL A 61 -1.57 3.08 -4.49
N THR A 62 -1.31 2.39 -3.37
CA THR A 62 -2.11 2.59 -2.14
C THR A 62 -1.85 3.96 -1.53
N GLU A 63 -0.59 4.38 -1.49
CA GLU A 63 -0.19 5.69 -0.99
C GLU A 63 -0.78 6.81 -1.84
N SER A 64 -0.69 6.70 -3.17
CA SER A 64 -1.28 7.67 -4.10
C SER A 64 -2.79 7.77 -3.91
N MET A 65 -3.50 6.65 -3.78
CA MET A 65 -4.93 6.66 -3.53
C MET A 65 -5.29 7.27 -2.16
N ALA A 66 -4.49 7.03 -1.13
CA ALA A 66 -4.69 7.65 0.17
C ALA A 66 -4.54 9.18 0.06
N TYR A 67 -3.52 9.68 -0.64
CA TYR A 67 -3.35 11.11 -0.87
C TYR A 67 -4.49 11.74 -1.67
N VAL A 68 -5.01 11.05 -2.70
CA VAL A 68 -6.16 11.54 -3.47
C VAL A 68 -7.41 11.65 -2.58
N VAL A 69 -7.68 10.64 -1.75
CA VAL A 69 -8.82 10.68 -0.82
C VAL A 69 -8.65 11.79 0.22
N ALA A 70 -7.44 12.00 0.76
CA ALA A 70 -7.13 13.10 1.66
C ALA A 70 -7.43 14.46 1.02
N ALA A 71 -6.90 14.68 -0.18
CA ALA A 71 -7.11 15.93 -0.92
C ALA A 71 -8.59 16.17 -1.23
N ASN A 72 -9.34 15.13 -1.59
CA ASN A 72 -10.78 15.22 -1.84
C ASN A 72 -11.58 15.54 -0.56
N MET A 73 -11.15 15.03 0.59
CA MET A 73 -11.73 15.39 1.89
C MET A 73 -11.44 16.86 2.26
N ASP A 74 -10.22 17.34 2.02
CA ASP A 74 -9.82 18.72 2.30
C ASP A 74 -10.56 19.74 1.40
N MET A 75 -10.86 19.36 0.15
CA MET A 75 -11.68 20.16 -0.76
C MET A 75 -13.17 20.20 -0.39
N GLY A 76 -13.60 19.49 0.66
CA GLY A 76 -14.99 19.49 1.12
C GLY A 76 -15.95 18.72 0.22
N ASN A 77 -15.43 17.89 -0.69
CA ASN A 77 -16.23 17.09 -1.61
C ASN A 77 -16.87 15.92 -0.85
N LYS A 78 -18.17 15.66 -1.04
CA LYS A 78 -18.93 14.67 -0.23
C LYS A 78 -18.96 13.26 -0.82
N ASP A 79 -18.49 13.09 -2.07
CA ASP A 79 -18.54 11.85 -2.85
C ASP A 79 -17.21 11.07 -2.89
N TYR A 80 -16.44 11.07 -1.80
CA TYR A 80 -15.19 10.27 -1.70
C TYR A 80 -15.42 8.81 -1.28
N GLN A 81 -16.69 8.40 -1.14
CA GLN A 81 -17.06 7.10 -0.54
C GLN A 81 -16.61 5.91 -1.40
N ILE A 82 -16.61 6.06 -2.74
CA ILE A 82 -16.19 5.03 -3.68
C ILE A 82 -14.66 4.93 -3.71
N GLU A 83 -13.96 6.06 -3.75
CA GLU A 83 -12.49 6.11 -3.72
C GLU A 83 -11.92 5.56 -2.41
N ALA A 84 -12.57 5.90 -1.28
CA ALA A 84 -12.25 5.34 0.04
C ALA A 84 -12.63 3.86 0.18
N ALA A 85 -13.55 3.34 -0.64
CA ALA A 85 -13.83 1.91 -0.71
C ALA A 85 -12.79 1.16 -1.54
N ILE A 86 -12.34 1.74 -2.67
CA ILE A 86 -11.31 1.15 -3.54
C ILE A 86 -9.95 1.12 -2.85
N SER A 87 -9.60 2.17 -2.09
CA SER A 87 -8.36 2.17 -1.30
C SER A 87 -8.33 1.07 -0.24
N LYS A 88 -9.50 0.66 0.28
CA LYS A 88 -9.65 -0.42 1.27
C LYS A 88 -9.72 -1.82 0.62
N ASP A 89 -10.52 -2.02 -0.43
CA ASP A 89 -10.71 -3.32 -1.08
C ASP A 89 -9.93 -3.39 -2.38
N LYS A 90 -8.59 -3.50 -2.27
CA LYS A 90 -7.72 -3.82 -3.41
C LYS A 90 -7.78 -5.29 -3.85
N ARG A 91 -8.86 -6.03 -3.53
CA ARG A 91 -9.14 -7.26 -4.25
C ARG A 91 -9.58 -6.88 -5.65
N VAL A 92 -8.60 -6.75 -6.53
CA VAL A 92 -8.79 -7.09 -7.94
C VAL A 92 -9.18 -8.56 -7.94
N LYS A 93 -10.48 -8.84 -7.77
CA LYS A 93 -11.04 -10.16 -8.05
C LYS A 93 -10.71 -10.42 -9.52
N ARG A 94 -9.73 -11.28 -9.73
CA ARG A 94 -9.69 -12.10 -10.95
C ARG A 94 -10.87 -13.06 -10.91
#